data_AF-A0A952NHU8-F1
#
_entry.id   AF-A0A952NHU8-F1
#
_cell.length_a   1.000
_cell.length_b   1.000
_cell.length_c   1.000
_cell.angle_alpha   90.00
_cell.angle_beta   90.00
_cell.angle_gamma   90.00
#
_symmetry.space_group_name_H-M   'P 1'
#
loop_
_entity.id
_entity.type
_entity.pdbx_description
1 polymer ?
#
loop_
_entity_poly.entity_id
_entity_poly.type
_entity_poly.pdbx_seq_one_letter_code
_entity_poly.pdbx_strand_id
1 'polypeptide(L)'
;MKRKSKVGQALIQGLEEAVAWQKGKMDLRHEDLELPDDPPELDREWIKHLREDILRVSQPVLAKYLGVTDKAVKAWEQGLSKPGGSASRLLQIAAWEPRQFSHLILKAAKKTGY
;
A
#
# COMPACT_ATOMS: atom_id res chain seq x y z
N MET A 1 -16.94 -44.95 -22.05
CA MET A 1 -16.70 -43.87 -21.07
C MET A 1 -15.45 -43.10 -21.51
N LYS A 2 -15.53 -41.80 -21.84
CA LYS A 2 -14.37 -41.03 -22.33
C LYS A 2 -13.34 -40.86 -21.21
N ARG A 3 -12.09 -41.24 -21.47
CA ARG A 3 -10.98 -41.10 -20.53
C ARG A 3 -10.73 -39.61 -20.29
N LYS A 4 -10.78 -39.16 -19.03
CA LYS A 4 -10.49 -37.76 -18.68
C LYS A 4 -9.05 -37.44 -19.08
N SER A 5 -8.82 -36.28 -19.69
CA SER A 5 -7.48 -35.83 -20.06
C SER A 5 -6.61 -35.68 -18.81
N LYS A 6 -5.28 -35.73 -18.96
CA LYS A 6 -4.32 -35.55 -17.85
C LYS A 6 -4.59 -34.24 -17.09
N VAL A 7 -4.92 -33.17 -17.82
CA VAL A 7 -5.31 -31.88 -17.24
C VAL A 7 -6.62 -31.98 -16.45
N GLY A 8 -7.63 -32.65 -17.01
CA GLY A 8 -8.91 -32.82 -16.32
C GLY A 8 -8.79 -33.62 -15.02
N GLN A 9 -7.89 -34.61 -14.99
CA GLN A 9 -7.59 -35.37 -13.77
C GLN A 9 -6.90 -34.50 -12.72
N ALA A 10 -5.90 -33.70 -13.12
CA ALA A 10 -5.20 -32.79 -12.21
C ALA A 10 -6.13 -31.71 -11.61
N LEU A 11 -7.07 -31.19 -12.40
CA LEU A 11 -8.06 -30.22 -11.90
C LEU A 11 -9.01 -30.83 -10.87
N ILE A 12 -9.49 -32.05 -11.11
CA ILE A 12 -10.36 -32.74 -10.16
C ILE A 12 -9.61 -33.00 -8.86
N GLN A 13 -8.38 -33.49 -8.94
CA GLN A 13 -7.55 -33.74 -7.78
C GLN A 13 -7.34 -32.46 -6.96
N GLY A 14 -6.95 -31.34 -7.59
CA GLY A 14 -6.75 -30.07 -6.88
C GLY A 14 -8.02 -29.54 -6.19
N LEU A 15 -9.21 -29.77 -6.78
CA LEU A 15 -10.48 -29.39 -6.16
C LEU A 15 -10.83 -30.30 -4.97
N GLU A 16 -10.56 -31.61 -5.07
CA GLU A 16 -10.76 -32.54 -3.96
C GLU A 16 -9.84 -32.20 -2.77
N GLU A 17 -8.59 -31.85 -3.05
CA GLU A 17 -7.61 -31.37 -2.06
C GLU A 17 -8.09 -30.07 -1.39
N ALA A 18 -8.58 -29.09 -2.17
CA ALA A 18 -9.11 -27.85 -1.63
C ALA A 18 -10.33 -28.07 -0.70
N VAL A 19 -11.23 -28.98 -1.05
CA VAL A 19 -12.39 -29.35 -0.20
C VAL A 19 -11.96 -30.06 1.07
N ALA A 20 -10.94 -30.93 1.00
CA ALA A 20 -10.41 -31.61 2.17
C ALA A 20 -9.71 -30.62 3.12
N TRP A 21 -8.98 -29.64 2.59
CA TRP A 21 -8.39 -28.55 3.37
C TRP A 21 -9.45 -27.70 4.08
N GLN A 22 -10.49 -27.27 3.36
CA GLN A 22 -11.61 -26.52 3.95
C GLN A 22 -12.30 -27.27 5.10
N LYS A 23 -12.35 -28.62 5.03
CA LYS A 23 -12.94 -29.49 6.07
C LYS A 23 -11.96 -29.82 7.21
N GLY A 24 -10.75 -29.27 7.21
CA GLY A 24 -9.71 -29.56 8.21
C GLY A 24 -9.19 -31.01 8.13
N LYS A 25 -9.36 -31.68 6.99
CA LYS A 25 -8.96 -33.09 6.79
C LYS A 25 -7.56 -33.23 6.20
N MET A 26 -7.01 -32.17 5.64
CA MET A 26 -5.64 -32.08 5.17
C MET A 26 -5.13 -30.66 5.32
N ASP A 27 -3.81 -30.50 5.36
CA ASP A 27 -3.17 -29.19 5.26
C ASP A 27 -2.62 -28.98 3.85
N LEU A 28 -2.71 -27.76 3.35
CA LEU A 28 -2.19 -27.33 2.06
C LEU A 28 -1.25 -26.16 2.30
N ARG A 29 -0.29 -25.91 1.39
CA ARG A 29 0.46 -24.67 1.43
C ARG A 29 -0.51 -23.50 1.21
N HIS A 30 -0.79 -22.76 2.26
CA HIS A 30 -1.62 -21.57 2.25
C HIS A 30 -0.87 -20.41 2.93
N GLU A 31 -1.35 -19.19 2.68
CA GLU A 31 -0.90 -17.99 3.35
C GLU A 31 -2.17 -17.21 3.71
N ASP A 32 -2.39 -17.03 5.00
CA ASP A 32 -3.47 -16.18 5.48
C ASP A 32 -3.05 -14.73 5.33
N LEU A 33 -3.81 -13.98 4.54
CA LEU A 33 -3.61 -12.55 4.34
C LEU A 33 -4.68 -11.78 5.10
N GLU A 34 -4.28 -11.11 6.17
CA GLU A 34 -5.12 -10.11 6.81
C GLU A 34 -5.09 -8.83 5.98
N LEU A 35 -6.28 -8.35 5.58
CA LEU A 35 -6.38 -7.05 4.95
C LEU A 35 -6.12 -5.97 6.01
N PRO A 36 -5.29 -4.96 5.71
CA PRO A 36 -5.04 -3.88 6.65
C PRO A 36 -6.31 -3.06 6.84
N ASP A 37 -6.57 -2.68 8.10
CA ASP A 37 -7.63 -1.74 8.49
C ASP A 37 -7.54 -0.41 7.73
N ASP A 38 -8.58 0.40 7.87
CA ASP A 38 -8.60 1.75 7.34
C ASP A 38 -7.34 2.52 7.75
N PRO A 39 -6.79 3.35 6.85
CA PRO A 39 -5.59 4.12 7.16
C PRO A 39 -5.85 5.03 8.37
N PRO A 40 -4.85 5.18 9.27
CA PRO A 40 -5.03 5.90 10.52
C PRO A 40 -5.41 7.35 10.27
N GLU A 41 -6.16 7.94 11.20
CA GLU A 41 -6.30 9.39 11.26
C GLU A 41 -4.94 10.01 11.60
N LEU A 42 -4.38 10.76 10.65
CA LEU A 42 -3.07 11.38 10.79
C LEU A 42 -3.23 12.77 11.41
N ASP A 43 -2.52 13.00 12.52
CA ASP A 43 -2.44 14.31 13.16
C ASP A 43 -1.59 15.30 12.35
N ARG A 44 -1.90 16.60 12.44
CA ARG A 44 -1.21 17.64 11.67
C ARG A 44 0.29 17.73 12.00
N GLU A 45 0.66 17.56 13.28
CA GLU A 45 2.06 17.64 13.71
C GLU A 45 2.81 16.40 13.23
N TRP A 46 2.14 15.25 13.23
CA TRP A 46 2.69 14.01 12.67
C TRP A 46 2.99 14.15 11.17
N ILE A 47 2.06 14.71 10.38
CA ILE A 47 2.26 14.91 8.94
C ILE A 47 3.45 15.84 8.70
N LYS A 48 3.54 16.92 9.48
CA LYS A 48 4.65 17.87 9.40
C LYS A 48 5.98 17.22 9.78
N HIS A 49 6.03 16.46 10.86
CA HIS A 49 7.22 15.73 11.32
C HIS A 49 7.70 14.72 10.28
N LEU A 50 6.78 13.93 9.71
CA LEU A 50 7.10 13.00 8.62
C LEU A 50 7.72 13.76 7.44
N ARG A 51 7.15 14.90 7.04
CA ARG A 51 7.67 15.67 5.91
C ARG A 51 9.05 16.28 6.19
N GLU A 52 9.20 16.99 7.31
CA GLU A 52 10.37 17.82 7.61
C GLU A 52 11.55 16.99 8.10
N ASP A 53 11.31 16.10 9.06
CA ASP A 53 12.39 15.46 9.82
C ASP A 53 12.79 14.12 9.22
N ILE A 54 11.79 13.36 8.75
CA ILE A 54 11.97 12.00 8.22
C ILE A 54 12.26 12.04 6.72
N LEU A 55 11.34 12.61 5.93
CA LEU A 55 11.46 12.66 4.46
C LEU A 55 12.38 13.79 3.99
N ARG A 56 12.50 14.87 4.77
CA ARG A 56 13.34 16.05 4.47
C ARG A 56 13.02 16.69 3.12
N VAL A 57 11.73 16.88 2.85
CA VAL A 57 11.23 17.48 1.60
C VAL A 57 10.36 18.70 1.87
N SER A 58 10.25 19.58 0.87
CA SER A 58 9.34 20.73 0.94
C SER A 58 7.89 20.32 0.71
N GLN A 59 6.93 21.15 1.15
CA GLN A 59 5.49 20.90 0.94
C GLN A 59 5.14 20.66 -0.54
N PRO A 60 5.64 21.44 -1.52
CA PRO A 60 5.34 21.20 -2.93
C PRO A 60 5.91 19.87 -3.46
N VAL A 61 7.07 19.44 -2.96
CA VAL A 61 7.68 18.16 -3.36
C VAL A 61 6.85 16.99 -2.83
N LEU A 62 6.44 17.04 -1.55
CA LEU A 62 5.55 16.03 -0.98
C LEU A 62 4.21 16.00 -1.72
N ALA A 63 3.63 17.17 -1.99
CA ALA A 63 2.36 17.29 -2.71
C ALA A 63 2.42 16.65 -4.10
N LYS A 64 3.47 16.94 -4.88
CA LYS A 64 3.67 16.36 -6.21
C LYS A 64 3.79 14.84 -6.15
N TYR A 65 4.45 14.31 -5.13
CA TYR A 65 4.59 12.86 -4.96
C TYR A 65 3.27 12.18 -4.55
N LEU A 66 2.49 12.83 -3.68
CA LEU A 66 1.17 12.35 -3.27
C LEU A 66 0.07 12.59 -4.33
N GLY A 67 0.38 13.28 -5.43
CA GLY A 67 -0.59 13.61 -6.47
C GLY A 67 -1.64 14.64 -6.03
N VAL A 68 -1.28 15.54 -5.11
CA VAL A 68 -2.17 16.58 -4.57
C VAL A 68 -1.56 17.97 -4.75
N THR A 69 -2.33 19.00 -4.39
CA THR A 69 -1.84 20.39 -4.41
C THR A 69 -0.97 20.69 -3.20
N ASP A 70 -0.03 21.62 -3.34
CA ASP A 70 0.75 22.18 -2.23
C ASP A 70 -0.15 22.78 -1.14
N LYS A 71 -1.26 23.42 -1.54
CA LYS A 71 -2.29 23.93 -0.64
C LYS A 71 -2.94 22.83 0.20
N ALA A 72 -3.13 21.63 -0.35
CA ALA A 72 -3.69 20.51 0.40
C ALA A 72 -2.74 20.07 1.52
N VAL A 73 -1.46 19.86 1.21
CA VAL A 73 -0.43 19.52 2.21
C VAL A 73 -0.35 20.59 3.31
N LYS A 74 -0.35 21.88 2.91
CA LYS A 74 -0.35 22.98 3.85
C LYS A 74 -1.61 22.98 4.75
N ALA A 75 -2.78 22.73 4.19
CA ALA A 75 -4.03 22.66 4.94
C ALA A 75 -4.02 21.51 5.96
N TRP A 76 -3.45 20.34 5.60
CA TRP A 76 -3.29 19.20 6.51
C TRP A 76 -2.36 19.53 7.68
N GLU A 77 -1.19 20.11 7.41
CA GLU A 77 -0.22 20.50 8.45
C GLU A 77 -0.71 21.64 9.34
N GLN A 78 -1.70 22.41 8.90
CA GLN A 78 -2.38 23.43 9.72
C GLN A 78 -3.60 22.88 10.47
N GLY A 79 -4.06 21.67 10.15
CA GLY A 79 -5.29 21.07 10.69
C GLY A 79 -6.57 21.67 10.11
N LEU A 80 -6.51 22.34 8.96
CA LEU A 80 -7.68 22.91 8.27
C LEU A 80 -8.49 21.85 7.51
N SER A 81 -7.84 20.74 7.14
CA SER A 81 -8.47 19.57 6.53
C SER A 81 -7.64 18.32 6.83
N LYS A 82 -8.15 17.13 6.47
CA LYS A 82 -7.43 15.86 6.61
C LYS A 82 -7.10 15.26 5.24
N PRO A 83 -6.02 14.45 5.13
CA PRO A 83 -5.79 13.64 3.93
C PRO A 83 -6.92 12.64 3.72
N GLY A 84 -7.30 12.42 2.45
CA GLY A 84 -8.24 11.35 2.09
C GLY A 84 -7.61 9.98 2.22
N GLY A 85 -8.41 8.90 2.23
CA GLY A 85 -7.93 7.53 2.53
C GLY A 85 -6.70 7.09 1.72
N SER A 86 -6.65 7.37 0.42
CA SER A 86 -5.47 7.05 -0.40
C SER A 86 -4.23 7.83 0.02
N ALA A 87 -4.36 9.13 0.29
CA ALA A 87 -3.26 9.97 0.77
C ALA A 87 -2.81 9.54 2.18
N SER A 88 -3.73 9.22 3.08
CA SER A 88 -3.43 8.71 4.42
C SER A 88 -2.67 7.39 4.36
N ARG A 89 -3.08 6.46 3.49
CA ARG A 89 -2.37 5.19 3.28
C ARG A 89 -0.97 5.42 2.71
N LEU A 90 -0.80 6.33 1.76
CA LEU A 90 0.52 6.66 1.22
C LEU A 90 1.44 7.30 2.25
N LEU A 91 0.92 8.18 3.10
CA LEU A 91 1.66 8.78 4.22
C LEU A 91 2.05 7.71 5.26
N GLN A 92 1.17 6.75 5.54
CA GLN A 92 1.47 5.60 6.40
C GLN A 92 2.60 4.75 5.81
N ILE A 93 2.54 4.43 4.52
CA ILE A 93 3.61 3.68 3.83
C ILE A 93 4.92 4.46 3.84
N ALA A 94 4.86 5.79 3.65
CA ALA A 94 6.04 6.66 3.73
C ALA A 94 6.69 6.62 5.12
N ALA A 95 5.90 6.47 6.18
CA ALA A 95 6.40 6.33 7.54
C ALA A 95 7.01 4.95 7.81
N TRP A 96 6.45 3.87 7.22
CA TRP A 96 7.00 2.52 7.34
C TRP A 96 8.31 2.35 6.58
N GLU A 97 8.39 2.90 5.37
CA GLU A 97 9.55 2.74 4.48
C GLU A 97 10.10 4.09 3.99
N PRO A 98 10.62 4.95 4.89
CA PRO A 98 11.03 6.31 4.51
C PRO A 98 12.17 6.35 3.50
N ARG A 99 13.11 5.40 3.57
CA ARG A 99 14.25 5.35 2.66
C ARG A 99 13.82 5.05 1.22
N GLN A 100 12.90 4.11 1.06
CA GLN A 100 12.35 3.70 -0.23
C GLN A 100 11.48 4.83 -0.78
N PHE A 101 10.66 5.46 0.07
CA PHE A 101 9.84 6.60 -0.32
C PHE A 101 10.70 7.78 -0.80
N SER A 102 11.73 8.16 -0.04
CA SER A 102 12.67 9.21 -0.45
C SER A 102 13.47 8.83 -1.70
N HIS A 103 13.87 7.56 -1.86
CA HIS A 103 14.50 7.09 -3.10
C HIS A 103 13.59 7.27 -4.32
N LEU A 104 12.30 6.95 -4.18
CA LEU A 104 11.31 7.14 -5.25
C LEU A 104 11.09 8.62 -5.57
N ILE A 105 11.05 9.50 -4.55
CA ILE A 105 10.99 10.96 -4.75
C ILE A 105 12.19 11.44 -5.58
N LEU A 106 13.42 11.03 -5.20
CA LEU A 106 14.64 11.45 -5.88
C LEU A 106 14.73 10.88 -7.31
N LYS A 107 14.30 9.63 -7.51
CA LYS A 107 14.26 9.00 -8.83
C LYS A 107 13.24 9.68 -9.75
N ALA A 108 12.07 10.03 -9.23
CA ALA A 108 11.05 10.77 -9.96
C ALA A 108 11.57 12.15 -10.36
N ALA A 109 12.20 12.90 -9.43
CA ALA A 109 12.78 14.21 -9.71
C ALA A 109 13.82 14.18 -10.84
N LYS A 110 14.65 13.13 -10.91
CA LYS A 110 15.62 12.92 -12.00
C LYS A 110 14.99 12.55 -13.34
N LYS A 111 13.79 11.95 -13.33
CA LYS A 111 13.12 11.43 -14.53
C LYS A 111 12.10 12.41 -15.11
N THR A 112 11.52 13.27 -14.27
CA THR A 112 10.71 14.41 -14.68
C THR A 112 11.60 15.64 -14.84
N GLY A 113 12.56 15.57 -15.75
CA GLY A 113 13.00 16.77 -16.46
C GLY A 113 11.89 17.14 -17.44
N TYR A 114 11.26 18.29 -17.22
CA TYR A 114 10.83 19.09 -18.37
C TYR A 114 12.09 19.60 -19.07
#